data_AF-A0A1G7SM76-F1
#
_entry.id   AF-A0A1G7SM76-F1
#
_cell.length_a   1.000
_cell.length_b   1.000
_cell.length_c   1.000
_cell.angle_alpha   90.00
_cell.angle_beta   90.00
_cell.angle_gamma   90.00
#
_symmetry.space_group_name_H-M   'P 1'
#
loop_
_entity.id
_entity.type
_entity.pdbx_description
1 polymer ?
#
loop_
_entity_poly.entity_id
_entity_poly.type
_entity_poly.pdbx_seq_one_letter_code
_entity_poly.pdbx_strand_id
1 'polypeptide(L)'
;MNDSTKWLDDVRGKDSIREVARKVGTTHATLNRQAAEDAMSFEIVRAIARVYERPVLADLVRLGHLDPSDLGASDATTALRAAREEDLVAEVGRRLGLSGSILLDLPITRAIATSNVVQGPFGVGASDEDEPSIKQPPAKQRTAAKKGTRKGDAAPHAD
;
A
#
# COMPACT_ATOMS: atom_id res chain seq x y z
N MET A 1 29.52 13.09 -3.81
CA MET A 1 28.63 14.17 -4.29
C MET A 1 27.58 14.33 -3.22
N ASN A 2 27.49 15.53 -2.66
CA ASN A 2 26.64 15.87 -1.53
C ASN A 2 25.15 15.72 -1.87
N ASP A 3 24.35 15.25 -0.92
CA ASP A 3 22.92 14.95 -1.15
C ASP A 3 22.14 16.23 -1.48
N SER A 4 22.51 17.35 -0.85
CA SER A 4 21.96 18.68 -1.13
C SER A 4 22.30 19.16 -2.54
N THR A 5 23.50 18.85 -3.03
CA THR A 5 23.91 19.21 -4.40
C THR A 5 23.14 18.39 -5.43
N LYS A 6 23.02 17.07 -5.20
CA LYS A 6 22.25 16.18 -6.09
C LYS A 6 20.77 16.53 -6.11
N TRP A 7 20.19 16.86 -4.95
CA TRP A 7 18.82 17.34 -4.86
C TRP A 7 18.64 18.68 -5.59
N LEU A 8 19.57 19.62 -5.43
CA LEU A 8 19.49 20.92 -6.09
C LEU A 8 19.56 20.79 -7.62
N ASP A 9 20.39 19.87 -8.13
CA ASP A 9 20.46 19.52 -9.55
C ASP A 9 19.14 18.91 -10.06
N ASP A 10 18.51 18.01 -9.28
CA ASP A 10 17.23 17.38 -9.60
C ASP A 10 16.08 18.42 -9.65
N VAL A 11 16.01 19.31 -8.67
CA VAL A 11 14.91 20.28 -8.56
C VAL A 11 15.02 21.38 -9.61
N ARG A 12 16.22 21.91 -9.88
CA ARG A 12 16.38 23.03 -10.82
C ARG A 12 16.22 22.62 -12.28
N GLY A 13 16.43 21.35 -12.62
CA GLY A 13 16.41 20.87 -13.99
C GLY A 13 17.39 21.65 -14.89
N LYS A 14 16.86 22.51 -15.76
CA LYS A 14 17.63 23.34 -16.69
C LYS A 14 18.04 24.71 -16.14
N ASP A 15 17.42 25.15 -15.05
CA ASP A 15 17.71 26.45 -14.46
C ASP A 15 19.11 26.46 -13.84
N SER A 16 19.80 27.59 -13.94
CA SER A 16 21.10 27.75 -13.29
C SER A 16 20.94 27.93 -11.77
N ILE A 17 21.98 27.63 -10.97
CA ILE A 17 21.96 27.90 -9.52
C ILE A 17 21.69 29.40 -9.23
N ARG A 18 22.15 30.30 -10.11
CA ARG A 18 21.88 31.75 -10.00
C ARG A 18 20.40 32.07 -10.20
N GLU A 19 19.75 31.39 -11.14
CA GLU A 19 18.31 31.49 -11.40
C GLU A 19 17.51 31.05 -10.17
N VAL A 20 17.86 29.88 -9.63
CA VAL A 20 17.26 29.33 -8.40
C VAL A 20 17.42 30.31 -7.24
N ALA A 21 18.64 30.79 -6.99
CA ALA A 21 18.93 31.71 -5.90
C ALA A 21 18.09 32.99 -5.99
N ARG A 22 17.96 33.57 -7.20
CA ARG A 22 17.13 34.75 -7.41
C ARG A 22 15.64 34.47 -7.20
N LYS A 23 15.10 33.37 -7.72
CA LYS A 23 13.67 33.02 -7.54
C LYS A 23 13.29 32.85 -6.07
N VAL A 24 14.25 32.41 -5.25
CA VAL A 24 14.07 32.10 -3.83
C VAL A 24 14.46 33.29 -2.93
N GLY A 25 15.04 34.35 -3.51
CA GLY A 25 15.46 35.54 -2.76
C GLY A 25 16.74 35.36 -1.94
N THR A 26 17.63 34.45 -2.33
CA THR A 26 18.94 34.24 -1.71
C THR A 26 20.09 34.59 -2.67
N THR A 27 21.33 34.61 -2.16
CA THR A 27 22.51 34.80 -3.01
C THR A 27 23.02 33.47 -3.55
N HIS A 28 23.59 33.50 -4.76
CA HIS A 28 24.24 32.33 -5.36
C HIS A 28 25.34 31.76 -4.46
N ALA A 29 26.14 32.62 -3.81
CA ALA A 29 27.21 32.19 -2.92
C ALA A 29 26.65 31.46 -1.69
N THR A 30 25.59 31.97 -1.08
CA THR A 30 24.93 31.33 0.06
C THR A 30 24.36 29.97 -0.32
N LEU A 31 23.61 29.90 -1.42
CA LEU A 31 22.98 28.65 -1.86
C LEU A 31 24.03 27.59 -2.23
N ASN A 32 25.08 27.99 -2.94
CA ASN A 32 26.14 27.07 -3.34
C ASN A 32 26.95 26.59 -2.13
N ARG A 33 27.24 27.48 -1.16
CA ARG A 33 27.91 27.10 0.09
C ARG A 33 27.07 26.08 0.87
N GLN A 34 25.79 26.37 1.08
CA GLN A 34 24.87 25.46 1.77
C GLN A 34 24.76 24.09 1.10
N ALA A 35 24.70 24.04 -0.23
CA ALA A 35 24.68 22.78 -0.98
C ALA A 35 26.00 22.00 -0.89
N ALA A 36 27.14 22.71 -0.83
CA ALA A 36 28.48 22.11 -0.69
C ALA A 36 28.81 21.69 0.75
N GLU A 37 28.12 22.23 1.75
CA GLU A 37 28.26 21.88 3.17
C GLU A 37 27.22 20.85 3.64
N ASP A 38 26.30 20.43 2.75
CA ASP A 38 25.13 19.61 3.11
C ASP A 38 24.30 20.19 4.27
N ALA A 39 24.29 21.52 4.36
CA ALA A 39 23.67 22.30 5.43
C ALA A 39 22.67 23.30 4.86
N MET A 40 21.84 22.86 3.91
CA MET A 40 20.76 23.70 3.39
C MET A 40 19.74 23.97 4.48
N SER A 41 19.25 25.21 4.57
CA SER A 41 18.27 25.55 5.60
C SER A 41 16.88 25.08 5.20
N PHE A 42 16.05 24.76 6.20
CA PHE A 42 14.65 24.37 6.02
C PHE A 42 13.87 25.37 5.15
N GLU A 43 14.10 26.66 5.37
CA GLU A 43 13.44 27.76 4.66
C GLU A 43 13.80 27.78 3.18
N ILE A 44 15.08 27.56 2.85
CA ILE A 44 15.55 27.52 1.47
C ILE A 44 14.98 26.30 0.75
N VAL A 45 14.99 25.13 1.38
CA VAL A 45 14.39 23.91 0.82
C VAL A 45 12.91 24.11 0.55
N ARG A 46 12.16 24.62 1.54
CA ARG A 46 10.74 24.93 1.41
C ARG A 46 10.47 25.91 0.27
N ALA A 47 11.25 26.98 0.18
CA ALA A 47 11.04 28.03 -0.82
C ALA A 47 11.37 27.54 -2.23
N ILE A 48 12.46 26.78 -2.40
CA ILE A 48 12.78 26.10 -3.67
C ILE A 48 11.66 25.15 -4.07
N ALA A 49 11.23 24.25 -3.18
CA ALA A 49 10.18 23.28 -3.48
C ALA A 49 8.86 23.96 -3.91
N ARG A 50 8.50 25.10 -3.31
CA ARG A 50 7.33 25.89 -3.71
C ARG A 50 7.48 26.55 -5.08
N VAL A 51 8.64 27.11 -5.39
CA VAL A 51 8.92 27.76 -6.68
C VAL A 51 8.85 26.76 -7.83
N TYR A 52 9.27 25.52 -7.62
CA TYR A 52 9.27 24.46 -8.61
C TYR A 52 8.05 23.52 -8.51
N GLU A 53 7.02 23.91 -7.75
CA GLU A 53 5.75 23.17 -7.58
C GLU A 53 5.93 21.69 -7.15
N ARG A 54 6.95 21.42 -6.33
CA ARG A 54 7.27 20.08 -5.82
C ARG A 54 6.64 19.83 -4.45
N PRO A 55 6.45 18.55 -4.07
CA PRO A 55 5.96 18.17 -2.75
C PRO A 55 6.99 18.52 -1.66
N VAL A 56 6.78 19.67 -1.01
CA VAL A 56 7.67 20.25 0.02
C VAL A 56 8.05 19.24 1.11
N LEU A 57 7.09 18.48 1.63
CA LEU A 57 7.32 17.52 2.71
C LEU A 57 8.25 16.39 2.28
N ALA A 58 8.13 15.91 1.04
CA ALA A 58 8.99 14.85 0.51
C ALA A 58 10.43 15.33 0.33
N ASP A 59 10.63 16.57 -0.14
CA ASP A 59 11.95 17.16 -0.30
C ASP A 59 12.63 17.42 1.06
N LEU A 60 11.86 17.84 2.07
CA LEU A 60 12.35 18.03 3.44
C LEU A 60 12.77 16.71 4.11
N VAL A 61 11.99 15.64 3.93
CA VAL A 61 12.38 14.30 4.41
C VAL A 61 13.62 13.80 3.69
N ARG A 62 13.69 14.00 2.37
CA ARG A 62 14.84 13.57 1.55
C ARG A 62 16.15 14.22 1.99
N LEU A 63 16.10 15.48 2.44
CA LEU A 63 17.27 16.21 2.95
C LEU A 63 17.49 16.03 4.46
N GLY A 64 16.70 15.18 5.13
CA GLY A 64 16.86 14.88 6.55
C GLY A 64 16.39 15.99 7.50
N HIS A 65 15.62 16.96 7.00
CA HIS A 65 15.02 18.00 7.85
C HIS A 65 13.80 17.51 8.62
N LEU A 66 13.14 16.48 8.11
CA LEU A 66 12.00 15.82 8.74
C LEU A 66 12.26 14.31 8.72
N ASP A 67 11.87 13.63 9.78
CA ASP A 67 11.75 12.18 9.75
C ASP A 67 10.43 11.80 9.04
N PRO A 68 10.36 10.67 8.31
CA PRO A 68 9.10 10.18 7.77
C PRO A 68 7.97 10.08 8.81
N SER A 69 8.29 9.83 10.08
CA SER A 69 7.33 9.80 11.18
C SER A 69 6.74 11.18 11.53
N ASP A 70 7.46 12.27 11.26
CA ASP A 70 7.00 13.64 11.52
C ASP A 70 5.84 14.05 10.60
N LEU A 71 5.74 13.43 9.43
CA LEU A 71 4.71 13.77 8.45
C LEU A 71 3.30 13.34 8.89
N GLY A 72 3.17 12.62 10.01
CA GLY A 72 1.91 12.00 10.40
C GLY A 72 1.35 11.12 9.28
N ALA A 73 2.22 10.71 8.34
CA ALA A 73 1.96 9.72 7.32
C ALA A 73 1.80 8.43 8.09
N SER A 74 0.58 8.28 8.58
CA SER A 74 -0.07 7.05 8.87
C SER A 74 0.48 6.07 7.84
N ASP A 75 1.19 5.04 8.31
CA ASP A 75 1.62 3.88 7.54
C ASP A 75 0.62 3.62 6.41
N ALA A 76 1.02 3.21 5.20
CA ALA A 76 0.10 3.10 4.06
C ALA A 76 -1.22 2.38 4.46
N THR A 77 -1.13 1.40 5.36
CA THR A 77 -2.25 0.76 6.06
C THR A 77 -3.17 1.72 6.81
N THR A 78 -2.63 2.58 7.67
CA THR A 78 -3.36 3.59 8.44
C THR A 78 -3.95 4.67 7.54
N ALA A 79 -3.25 5.08 6.47
CA ALA A 79 -3.79 6.03 5.50
C ALA A 79 -5.00 5.43 4.73
N LEU A 80 -4.90 4.15 4.35
CA LEU A 80 -6.01 3.40 3.74
C LEU A 80 -7.18 3.22 4.71
N ARG A 81 -6.93 3.02 6.01
CA ARG A 81 -7.98 2.93 7.03
C ARG A 81 -8.70 4.25 7.29
N ALA A 82 -8.00 5.38 7.14
CA ALA A 82 -8.56 6.71 7.35
C ALA A 82 -9.28 7.27 6.12
N ALA A 83 -9.04 6.69 4.93
CA ALA A 83 -9.73 7.08 3.70
C ALA A 83 -11.22 6.75 3.79
N ARG A 84 -12.07 7.60 3.23
CA ARG A 84 -13.51 7.33 3.13
C ARG A 84 -13.77 6.24 2.11
N GLU A 85 -14.85 5.49 2.31
CA GLU A 85 -15.22 4.36 1.44
C GLU A 85 -15.38 4.80 -0.02
N GLU A 86 -15.96 5.98 -0.26
CA GLU A 86 -16.16 6.52 -1.61
C GLU A 86 -14.84 6.85 -2.30
N ASP A 87 -13.87 7.38 -1.55
CA ASP A 87 -12.54 7.72 -2.06
C ASP A 87 -11.76 6.45 -2.42
N LEU A 88 -11.90 5.38 -1.62
CA LEU A 88 -11.30 4.07 -1.88
C LEU A 88 -11.89 3.41 -3.13
N VAL A 89 -13.22 3.38 -3.25
CA VAL A 89 -13.92 2.80 -4.41
C VAL A 89 -13.57 3.57 -5.68
N ALA A 90 -13.51 4.90 -5.63
CA ALA A 90 -13.11 5.74 -6.75
C ALA A 90 -11.66 5.47 -7.19
N GLU A 91 -10.72 5.36 -6.25
CA GLU A 91 -9.31 5.10 -6.55
C GLU A 91 -9.08 3.69 -7.11
N VAL A 92 -9.74 2.67 -6.55
CA VAL A 92 -9.72 1.30 -7.09
C VAL A 92 -10.30 1.29 -8.51
N GLY A 93 -11.45 1.95 -8.69
CA GLY A 93 -12.08 2.14 -9.99
C GLY A 93 -11.17 2.75 -11.04
N ARG A 94 -10.50 3.86 -10.68
CA ARG A 94 -9.54 4.55 -11.53
C ARG A 94 -8.39 3.61 -11.93
N ARG A 95 -7.86 2.81 -11.00
CA ARG A 95 -6.79 1.82 -11.30
C ARG A 95 -7.25 0.70 -12.21
N LEU A 96 -8.52 0.30 -12.12
CA LEU A 96 -9.14 -0.70 -13.00
C LEU A 96 -9.58 -0.08 -14.35
N GLY A 97 -9.52 1.24 -14.53
CA GLY A 97 -10.00 1.90 -15.74
C GLY A 97 -11.53 1.93 -15.86
N LEU A 98 -12.24 1.89 -14.72
CA LEU A 98 -13.69 1.92 -14.64
C LEU A 98 -14.21 3.36 -14.45
N SER A 99 -15.33 3.67 -15.08
CA SER A 99 -16.02 4.95 -14.88
C SER A 99 -16.88 4.92 -13.60
N GLY A 100 -16.93 6.03 -12.87
CA GLY A 100 -17.44 6.13 -11.50
C GLY A 100 -18.86 5.59 -11.24
N SER A 101 -19.78 5.68 -12.21
CA SER A 101 -21.16 5.19 -12.07
C SER A 101 -21.22 3.65 -11.96
N ILE A 102 -20.41 2.91 -12.72
CA ILE A 102 -20.49 1.44 -12.76
C ILE A 102 -20.04 0.82 -11.42
N LEU A 103 -19.23 1.53 -10.64
CA LEU A 103 -18.65 1.04 -9.39
C LEU A 103 -19.60 1.10 -8.19
N LEU A 104 -20.56 2.02 -8.22
CA LEU A 104 -21.50 2.25 -7.12
C LEU A 104 -22.86 1.59 -7.38
N ASP A 105 -23.18 1.33 -8.66
CA ASP A 105 -24.50 0.85 -9.08
C ASP A 105 -24.53 -0.68 -9.35
N LEU A 106 -23.38 -1.36 -9.35
CA LEU A 106 -23.28 -2.80 -9.62
C LEU A 106 -22.43 -3.54 -8.57
N PRO A 107 -22.73 -4.84 -8.33
CA PRO A 107 -21.84 -5.68 -7.54
C PRO A 107 -20.43 -5.70 -8.15
N ILE A 108 -19.40 -5.59 -7.31
CA ILE A 108 -17.98 -5.46 -7.70
C ILE A 108 -17.55 -6.52 -8.72
N THR A 109 -18.03 -7.76 -8.58
CA THR A 109 -17.77 -8.87 -9.51
C THR A 109 -18.16 -8.54 -10.96
N ARG A 110 -19.23 -7.76 -11.17
CA ARG A 110 -19.69 -7.34 -12.51
C ARG A 110 -18.94 -6.11 -13.02
N ALA A 111 -18.59 -5.17 -12.14
CA ALA A 111 -17.80 -3.99 -12.52
C ALA A 111 -16.41 -4.39 -13.06
N ILE A 112 -15.74 -5.36 -12.44
CA ILE A 112 -14.43 -5.86 -12.90
C ILE A 112 -14.51 -6.49 -14.30
N ALA A 113 -15.59 -7.17 -14.65
CA ALA A 113 -15.77 -7.78 -15.98
C ALA A 113 -15.86 -6.75 -17.12
N THR A 114 -16.24 -5.51 -16.81
CA THR A 114 -16.28 -4.39 -17.77
C THR A 114 -14.98 -3.59 -17.84
N SER A 115 -13.99 -3.93 -17.00
CA SER A 115 -12.70 -3.23 -16.94
C SER A 115 -11.76 -3.71 -18.05
N ASN A 116 -10.90 -2.82 -18.55
CA ASN A 116 -9.83 -3.16 -19.50
C ASN A 116 -8.56 -3.71 -18.81
N VAL A 117 -8.70 -4.28 -17.61
CA VAL A 117 -7.59 -4.89 -16.91
C VAL A 117 -7.14 -6.11 -17.71
N VAL A 118 -5.91 -6.06 -18.22
CA VAL A 118 -5.22 -7.26 -18.71
C VAL A 118 -5.14 -8.20 -17.51
N GLN A 119 -6.01 -9.20 -17.47
CA GLN A 119 -5.82 -10.32 -16.56
C GLN A 119 -4.49 -10.96 -16.95
N GLY A 120 -3.44 -10.67 -16.17
CA GLY A 120 -2.23 -11.49 -16.17
C GLY A 120 -2.63 -12.94 -15.90
N PRO A 121 -1.82 -13.93 -16.34
CA PRO A 121 -2.23 -15.32 -16.43
C PRO A 121 -2.25 -15.98 -15.04
N PHE A 122 -3.19 -15.58 -14.20
CA PHE A 122 -3.74 -16.46 -13.20
C PHE A 122 -4.99 -17.07 -13.82
N GLY A 123 -4.74 -18.03 -14.71
CA GLY A 123 -5.80 -18.89 -15.21
C GLY A 123 -6.43 -19.61 -14.03
N VAL A 124 -7.66 -19.23 -13.66
CA VAL A 124 -8.59 -20.21 -13.12
C VAL A 124 -8.94 -21.08 -14.31
N GLY A 125 -8.14 -22.13 -14.50
CA GLY A 125 -8.34 -23.08 -15.58
C GLY A 125 -9.76 -23.63 -15.48
N ALA A 126 -10.52 -23.44 -16.54
CA ALA A 126 -11.52 -24.41 -16.91
C ALA A 126 -10.76 -25.70 -17.25
N SER A 127 -10.51 -26.53 -16.25
CA SER A 127 -10.10 -27.92 -16.45
C SER A 127 -11.37 -28.73 -16.61
N ASP A 128 -11.88 -28.76 -17.83
CA ASP A 128 -12.50 -29.98 -18.32
C ASP A 128 -11.37 -31.00 -18.53
N GLU A 129 -11.62 -32.24 -18.10
CA GLU A 129 -10.80 -33.45 -18.15
C GLU A 129 -9.94 -33.76 -16.88
N ASP A 130 -10.42 -34.79 -16.17
CA ASP A 130 -9.80 -35.66 -15.16
C ASP A 130 -9.48 -35.13 -13.73
N GLU A 131 -10.53 -34.95 -12.92
CA GLU A 131 -10.38 -35.08 -11.46
C GLU A 131 -10.01 -36.52 -11.08
N PRO A 132 -8.86 -36.79 -10.40
CA PRO A 132 -8.73 -38.02 -9.65
C PRO A 132 -9.73 -37.95 -8.50
N SER A 133 -10.79 -38.75 -8.60
CA SER A 133 -11.85 -38.91 -7.60
C SER A 133 -11.24 -39.09 -6.20
N ILE A 134 -11.17 -38.01 -5.44
CA ILE A 134 -10.87 -38.07 -4.00
C ILE A 134 -12.12 -38.71 -3.39
N LYS A 135 -12.07 -40.02 -3.20
CA LYS A 135 -13.12 -40.78 -2.51
C LYS A 135 -13.40 -40.10 -1.18
N GLN A 136 -14.56 -39.46 -1.05
CA GLN A 136 -15.06 -39.04 0.24
C GLN A 136 -14.99 -40.26 1.19
N PRO A 137 -14.40 -40.13 2.39
CA PRO A 137 -14.49 -41.20 3.36
C PRO A 137 -15.98 -41.45 3.63
N PRO A 138 -16.42 -42.72 3.64
CA PRO A 138 -17.84 -43.05 3.69
C PRO A 138 -18.47 -42.45 4.95
N ALA A 139 -19.66 -41.87 4.77
CA ALA A 139 -20.46 -41.31 5.86
C ALA A 139 -20.59 -42.37 6.97
N LYS A 140 -20.13 -42.01 8.19
CA LYS A 140 -20.26 -42.86 9.37
C LYS A 140 -21.75 -43.13 9.62
N GLN A 141 -22.22 -44.30 9.23
CA GLN A 141 -23.52 -44.79 9.68
C GLN A 141 -23.48 -44.90 11.20
N ARG A 142 -24.38 -44.18 11.88
CA ARG A 142 -24.58 -44.31 13.32
C ARG A 142 -25.15 -45.71 13.58
N THR A 143 -24.31 -46.67 13.89
CA THR A 143 -24.75 -47.98 14.35
C THR A 143 -25.35 -47.82 15.75
N ALA A 144 -26.66 -48.00 15.85
CA ALA A 144 -27.38 -48.04 17.11
C ALA A 144 -26.81 -49.18 17.98
N ALA A 145 -26.26 -48.82 19.15
CA ALA A 145 -25.80 -49.80 20.13
C ALA A 145 -27.03 -50.55 20.67
N LYS A 146 -27.09 -51.84 20.37
CA LYS A 146 -28.09 -52.78 20.89
C LYS A 146 -27.90 -52.94 22.40
N LYS A 147 -28.92 -52.54 23.14
CA LYS A 147 -29.11 -52.79 24.58
C LYS A 147 -28.89 -54.29 24.87
N GLY A 148 -27.89 -54.59 25.69
CA GLY A 148 -27.56 -55.94 26.17
C GLY A 148 -27.38 -55.93 27.68
N THR A 149 -28.05 -56.85 28.34
CA THR A 149 -28.36 -56.97 29.77
C THR A 149 -27.20 -57.37 30.69
N ARG A 150 -27.30 -56.96 31.96
CA ARG A 150 -26.49 -57.30 33.16
C ARG A 150 -26.14 -58.78 33.33
N LYS A 151 -24.96 -59.01 33.92
CA LYS A 151 -24.62 -60.03 34.95
C LYS A 151 -23.23 -59.59 35.49
N GLY A 152 -22.96 -59.31 36.77
CA GLY A 152 -23.28 -60.05 37.97
C GLY A 152 -21.97 -60.59 38.56
N ASP A 153 -21.56 -60.00 39.70
CA ASP A 153 -20.74 -60.54 40.81
C ASP A 153 -19.20 -60.47 40.90
N ALA A 154 -18.82 -60.12 42.15
CA ALA A 154 -17.64 -60.44 42.98
C ALA A 154 -16.31 -59.69 42.71
N ALA A 155 -15.94 -58.65 43.48
CA ALA A 155 -15.39 -58.58 44.87
C ALA A 155 -13.84 -58.70 44.91
N PRO A 156 -13.09 -58.29 45.97
CA PRO A 156 -13.48 -57.63 47.23
C PRO A 156 -12.64 -56.37 47.60
N HIS A 157 -13.04 -55.80 48.73
CA HIS A 157 -12.50 -54.72 49.55
C HIS A 157 -11.01 -54.87 49.92
N ALA A 158 -10.32 -53.76 50.17
CA ALA A 158 -9.08 -53.70 50.93
C ALA A 158 -9.23 -52.62 52.03
N ASP A 159 -8.75 -52.98 53.22
CA ASP A 159 -8.85 -52.30 54.52
C ASP A 159 -8.30 -50.86 54.56
#